data_AF-A0A843ASE7-F1
#
_entry.id   AF-A0A843ASE7-F1
#
_cell.length_a   1.000
_cell.length_b   1.000
_cell.length_c   1.000
_cell.angle_alpha   90.00
_cell.angle_beta   90.00
_cell.angle_gamma   90.00
#
_symmetry.space_group_name_H-M   'P 1'
#
loop_
_entity.id
_entity.type
_entity.pdbx_description
1 polymer ?
#
loop_
_entity_poly.entity_id
_entity_poly.type
_entity_poly.pdbx_seq_one_letter_code
_entity_poly.pdbx_strand_id
1 'polypeptide(L)'
;MLRKIEELRQGLDSLGRSVTSLRKDGMENAFHEQIGASYLENNRDAVRAVIRASQAPSHPIVNEISDLYDVAMERYEMNDLDNALSALDRVRDLVASSAEEEIGADLRTVLLPVLDRSREQMAMLETLRFHTGRPGVRRSCDSAYAGIEPESLEGLLSPLSNAIRLKILALLYTNSRNFSEMVSELQIQKGHLQFHIRKLVDAGYVKVDRRTHLYSIEVKGLMAVEGLGQLFAKF
;
A
#
# COMPACT_ATOMS: atom_id res chain seq x y z
N MET A 1 -23.65 22.73 31.91
CA MET A 1 -22.79 21.70 32.54
C MET A 1 -22.47 20.56 31.57
N LEU A 2 -23.47 19.97 30.89
CA LEU A 2 -23.29 18.93 29.85
C LEU A 2 -22.34 19.31 28.69
N ARG A 3 -22.44 20.53 28.16
CA ARG A 3 -21.57 20.98 27.05
C ARG A 3 -20.08 21.02 27.40
N LYS A 4 -19.73 21.41 28.63
CA LYS A 4 -18.34 21.41 29.11
C LYS A 4 -17.78 19.99 29.29
N ILE A 5 -18.64 19.03 29.63
CA ILE A 5 -18.25 17.62 29.78
C ILE A 5 -17.97 17.01 28.39
N GLU A 6 -18.78 17.35 27.39
CA GLU A 6 -18.57 16.89 26.01
C GLU A 6 -17.32 17.51 25.37
N GLU A 7 -17.07 18.81 25.59
CA GLU A 7 -15.84 19.50 25.14
C GLU A 7 -14.57 18.89 25.79
N LEU A 8 -14.66 18.51 27.08
CA LEU A 8 -13.56 17.83 27.78
C LEU A 8 -13.29 16.42 27.23
N ARG A 9 -14.35 15.67 26.92
CA ARG A 9 -14.25 14.32 26.35
C ARG A 9 -13.60 14.35 24.97
N GLN A 10 -14.03 15.27 24.10
CA GLN A 10 -13.42 15.48 22.78
C GLN A 10 -11.94 15.88 22.87
N GLY A 11 -11.59 16.71 23.86
CA GLY A 11 -10.19 17.07 24.15
C GLY A 11 -9.35 15.87 24.58
N LEU A 12 -9.90 14.99 25.42
CA LEU A 12 -9.24 13.75 25.86
C LEU A 12 -9.04 12.75 24.69
N ASP A 13 -10.04 12.63 23.81
CA ASP A 13 -9.96 11.75 22.63
C ASP A 13 -8.97 12.29 21.59
N SER A 14 -8.87 13.62 21.44
CA SER A 14 -7.87 14.26 20.59
C SER A 14 -6.44 14.09 21.14
N LEU A 15 -6.27 14.23 22.46
CA LEU A 15 -5.01 14.01 23.14
C LEU A 15 -4.56 12.55 23.07
N GLY A 16 -5.49 11.60 23.29
CA GLY A 16 -5.21 10.16 23.16
C GLY A 16 -4.74 9.77 21.76
N ARG A 17 -5.38 10.31 20.72
CA ARG A 17 -4.95 10.12 19.32
C ARG A 17 -3.57 10.72 19.05
N SER A 18 -3.31 11.93 19.54
CA SER A 18 -2.01 12.60 19.37
C SER A 18 -0.87 11.86 20.07
N VAL A 19 -1.08 11.38 21.30
CA VAL A 19 -0.09 10.60 22.05
C VAL A 19 0.17 9.24 21.39
N THR A 20 -0.87 8.62 20.82
CA THR A 20 -0.73 7.35 20.09
C THR A 20 0.03 7.54 18.78
N SER A 21 -0.24 8.63 18.04
CA SER A 21 0.52 9.01 16.84
C SER A 21 1.99 9.25 17.18
N LEU A 22 2.28 10.11 18.16
CA LEU A 22 3.65 10.41 18.59
C LEU A 22 4.43 9.16 19.02
N ARG A 23 3.75 8.20 19.67
CA ARG A 23 4.37 6.92 20.05
C ARG A 23 4.65 6.05 18.84
N LYS A 24 3.73 6.00 17.87
CA LYS A 24 3.91 5.27 16.61
C LYS A 24 5.07 5.87 15.81
N ASP A 25 5.06 7.19 15.60
CA ASP A 25 6.09 7.93 14.87
C ASP A 25 7.45 7.77 15.58
N GLY A 26 7.48 7.82 16.91
CA GLY A 26 8.70 7.60 17.70
C GLY A 26 9.26 6.18 17.59
N MET A 27 8.42 5.16 17.42
CA MET A 27 8.86 3.78 17.25
C MET A 27 9.22 3.44 15.81
N GLU A 28 8.53 4.02 14.83
CA GLU A 28 8.95 3.97 13.43
C GLU A 28 10.33 4.62 13.29
N ASN A 29 10.54 5.80 13.88
CA ASN A 29 11.83 6.48 13.88
C ASN A 29 12.91 5.66 14.62
N ALA A 30 12.62 5.10 15.81
CA ALA A 30 13.60 4.27 16.53
C ALA A 30 13.94 2.96 15.79
N PHE A 31 12.97 2.35 15.10
CA PHE A 31 13.22 1.17 14.26
C PHE A 31 14.11 1.52 13.07
N HIS A 32 13.87 2.66 12.42
CA HIS A 32 14.73 3.17 11.35
C HIS A 32 16.14 3.52 11.83
N GLU A 33 16.26 4.28 12.91
CA GLU A 33 17.54 4.77 13.43
C GLU A 33 18.42 3.65 14.01
N GLN A 34 17.84 2.64 14.66
CA GLN A 34 18.64 1.60 15.35
C GLN A 34 18.71 0.27 14.60
N ILE A 35 17.60 -0.18 13.99
CA ILE A 35 17.52 -1.49 13.35
C ILE A 35 17.78 -1.36 11.85
N GLY A 36 17.17 -0.38 11.19
CA GLY A 36 17.36 -0.09 9.76
C GLY A 36 18.81 0.28 9.44
N ALA A 37 19.37 1.29 10.13
CA ALA A 37 20.73 1.76 9.88
C ALA A 37 21.79 0.65 10.08
N SER A 38 21.70 -0.09 11.20
CA SER A 38 22.60 -1.22 11.49
C SER A 38 22.46 -2.35 10.46
N TYR A 39 21.24 -2.67 10.03
CA TYR A 39 21.01 -3.66 8.97
C TYR A 39 21.66 -3.24 7.65
N LEU A 40 21.47 -1.99 7.24
CA LEU A 40 21.98 -1.44 5.97
C LEU A 40 23.51 -1.40 5.94
N GLU A 41 24.13 -0.91 7.02
CA GLU A 41 25.59 -0.84 7.14
C GLU A 41 26.23 -2.24 7.10
N ASN A 42 25.68 -3.19 7.87
CA ASN A 42 26.16 -4.58 7.87
C ASN A 42 26.02 -5.26 6.49
N ASN A 43 24.95 -4.97 5.76
CA ASN A 43 24.70 -5.54 4.44
C ASN A 43 25.64 -4.97 3.37
N ARG A 44 25.84 -3.64 3.36
CA ARG A 44 26.83 -2.97 2.51
C ARG A 44 28.23 -3.52 2.76
N ASP A 45 28.61 -3.67 4.02
CA ASP A 45 29.92 -4.18 4.38
C ASP A 45 30.11 -5.66 4.00
N ALA A 46 29.07 -6.49 4.14
CA ALA A 46 29.12 -7.89 3.72
C ALA A 46 29.35 -8.03 2.22
N VAL A 47 28.60 -7.30 1.38
CA VAL A 47 28.76 -7.34 -0.08
C VAL A 47 30.13 -6.78 -0.49
N ARG A 48 30.54 -5.65 0.09
CA ARG A 48 31.87 -5.06 -0.20
C ARG A 48 33.00 -5.96 0.25
N ALA A 49 32.87 -6.67 1.38
CA ALA A 49 33.86 -7.63 1.84
C ALA A 49 34.00 -8.82 0.89
N VAL A 50 32.88 -9.37 0.40
CA VAL A 50 32.88 -10.45 -0.60
C VAL A 50 33.54 -10.00 -1.91
N ILE A 51 33.20 -8.80 -2.38
CA ILE A 51 33.81 -8.21 -3.58
C ILE A 51 35.32 -8.00 -3.40
N ARG A 52 35.76 -7.46 -2.25
CA ARG A 52 37.19 -7.22 -1.94
C ARG A 52 37.99 -8.50 -1.73
N ALA A 53 37.36 -9.55 -1.22
CA ALA A 53 37.99 -10.86 -1.03
C ALA A 53 38.18 -11.62 -2.35
N SER A 54 37.48 -11.20 -3.41
CA SER A 54 37.69 -11.74 -4.75
C SER A 54 39.10 -11.38 -5.25
N GLN A 55 39.81 -12.40 -5.74
CA GLN A 55 41.11 -12.22 -6.41
C GLN A 55 40.95 -11.81 -7.89
N ALA A 56 39.72 -11.65 -8.38
CA ALA A 56 39.46 -11.27 -9.76
C ALA A 56 39.92 -9.84 -10.07
N PRO A 57 40.45 -9.56 -11.28
CA PRO A 57 40.70 -8.20 -11.71
C PRO A 57 39.40 -7.39 -11.64
N SER A 58 39.47 -6.14 -11.20
CA SER A 58 38.32 -5.23 -11.13
C SER A 58 37.73 -5.05 -12.53
N HIS A 59 36.72 -5.86 -12.85
CA HIS A 59 35.93 -5.73 -14.05
C HIS A 59 34.86 -4.65 -13.79
N PRO A 60 34.52 -3.79 -14.76
CA PRO A 60 33.52 -2.73 -14.59
C PRO A 60 32.19 -3.23 -14.00
N ILE A 61 31.82 -4.47 -14.32
CA ILE A 61 30.60 -5.13 -13.83
C ILE A 61 30.56 -5.26 -12.29
N VAL A 62 31.72 -5.41 -11.65
CA VAL A 62 31.81 -5.56 -10.18
C VAL A 62 31.48 -4.23 -9.50
N ASN A 63 31.86 -3.10 -10.12
CA ASN A 63 31.48 -1.78 -9.65
C ASN A 63 29.99 -1.54 -9.89
N GLU A 64 29.47 -1.94 -11.06
CA GLU A 64 28.04 -1.84 -11.37
C GLU A 64 27.16 -2.63 -10.38
N ILE A 65 27.61 -3.82 -9.96
CA ILE A 65 26.96 -4.62 -8.91
C ILE A 65 26.94 -3.86 -7.58
N SER A 66 28.06 -3.28 -7.18
CA SER A 66 28.14 -2.49 -5.95
C SER A 66 27.22 -1.28 -6.00
N ASP A 67 27.21 -0.55 -7.12
CA ASP A 67 26.41 0.66 -7.30
C ASP A 67 24.92 0.34 -7.29
N LEU A 68 24.48 -0.69 -8.01
CA LEU A 68 23.08 -1.12 -8.02
C LEU A 68 22.64 -1.66 -6.66
N TYR A 69 23.55 -2.32 -5.92
CA TYR A 69 23.27 -2.75 -4.55
C TYR A 69 23.12 -1.56 -3.59
N ASP A 70 23.98 -0.54 -3.72
CA ASP A 70 23.88 0.69 -2.93
C ASP A 70 22.57 1.44 -3.24
N VAL A 71 22.14 1.48 -4.50
CA VAL A 71 20.81 2.00 -4.89
C VAL A 71 19.68 1.23 -4.21
N ALA A 72 19.77 -0.09 -4.10
CA ALA A 72 18.76 -0.89 -3.40
C ALA A 72 18.67 -0.53 -1.91
N MET A 73 19.81 -0.30 -1.26
CA MET A 73 19.89 0.12 0.15
C MET A 73 19.31 1.53 0.33
N GLU A 74 19.65 2.48 -0.54
CA GLU A 74 19.10 3.85 -0.52
C GLU A 74 17.57 3.88 -0.70
N ARG A 75 17.05 3.04 -1.60
CA ARG A 75 15.59 2.92 -1.80
C ARG A 75 14.90 2.40 -0.54
N TYR A 76 15.51 1.43 0.13
CA TYR A 76 14.98 0.92 1.39
C TYR A 76 15.00 1.98 2.51
N GLU A 77 16.08 2.77 2.60
CA GLU A 77 16.18 3.93 3.51
C GLU A 77 15.03 4.94 3.28
N MET A 78 14.63 5.14 2.02
CA MET A 78 13.54 6.05 1.62
C MET A 78 12.13 5.46 1.77
N ASN A 79 11.98 4.29 2.42
CA ASN A 79 10.71 3.57 2.55
C ASN A 79 10.10 3.08 1.23
N ASP A 80 10.93 2.93 0.21
CA ASP A 80 10.53 2.53 -1.13
C ASP A 80 10.84 1.03 -1.36
N LEU A 81 10.17 0.16 -0.60
CA LEU A 81 10.47 -1.27 -0.56
C LEU A 81 10.33 -1.94 -1.93
N ASP A 82 9.28 -1.62 -2.68
CA ASP A 82 9.02 -2.26 -3.97
C ASP A 82 10.17 -1.98 -4.95
N ASN A 83 10.69 -0.75 -4.98
CA ASN A 83 11.84 -0.41 -5.82
C ASN A 83 13.17 -0.93 -5.24
N ALA A 84 13.30 -1.05 -3.91
CA ALA A 84 14.46 -1.66 -3.28
C ALA A 84 14.59 -3.16 -3.64
N LEU A 85 13.48 -3.91 -3.54
CA LEU A 85 13.43 -5.32 -3.94
C LEU A 85 13.66 -5.48 -5.45
N SER A 86 13.06 -4.61 -6.26
CA SER A 86 13.29 -4.60 -7.71
C SER A 86 14.75 -4.32 -8.06
N ALA A 87 15.43 -3.46 -7.31
CA ALA A 87 16.86 -3.20 -7.48
C ALA A 87 17.71 -4.42 -7.08
N LEU A 88 17.39 -5.10 -5.97
CA LEU A 88 18.07 -6.35 -5.58
C LEU A 88 17.89 -7.46 -6.62
N ASP A 89 16.68 -7.62 -7.16
CA ASP A 89 16.41 -8.60 -8.20
C ASP A 89 17.24 -8.31 -9.46
N ARG A 90 17.41 -7.02 -9.84
CA ARG A 90 18.31 -6.62 -10.94
C ARG A 90 19.78 -6.93 -10.66
N VAL A 91 20.27 -6.67 -9.45
CA VAL A 91 21.66 -7.01 -9.06
C VAL A 91 21.88 -8.52 -9.16
N ARG A 92 20.93 -9.30 -8.65
CA ARG A 92 20.99 -10.76 -8.69
C ARG A 92 20.98 -11.28 -10.12
N ASP A 93 20.10 -10.76 -10.97
CA ASP A 93 19.99 -11.17 -12.37
C ASP A 93 21.25 -10.76 -13.16
N LEU A 94 21.85 -9.60 -12.86
CA LEU A 94 23.15 -9.21 -13.40
C LEU A 94 24.22 -10.24 -13.02
N VAL A 95 24.39 -10.55 -11.73
CA VAL A 95 25.36 -11.56 -11.25
C VAL A 95 25.12 -12.95 -11.88
N ALA A 96 23.85 -13.35 -12.04
CA ALA A 96 23.49 -14.64 -12.61
C ALA A 96 23.75 -14.74 -14.12
N SER A 97 23.65 -13.62 -14.85
CA SER A 97 23.76 -13.57 -16.32
C SER A 97 25.14 -13.14 -16.84
N SER A 98 26.01 -12.58 -16.00
CA SER A 98 27.39 -12.24 -16.38
C SER A 98 28.17 -13.47 -16.83
N ALA A 99 29.21 -13.26 -17.64
CA ALA A 99 30.12 -14.33 -18.03
C ALA A 99 31.06 -14.74 -16.87
N GLU A 100 31.66 -15.93 -16.94
CA GLU A 100 32.56 -16.43 -15.89
C GLU A 100 33.87 -15.63 -15.85
N GLU A 101 34.30 -15.07 -16.99
CA GLU A 101 35.46 -14.18 -17.09
C GLU A 101 35.23 -12.81 -16.43
N GLU A 102 33.97 -12.40 -16.30
CA GLU A 102 33.56 -11.12 -15.72
C GLU A 102 33.29 -11.24 -14.21
N ILE A 103 32.66 -12.34 -13.81
CA ILE A 103 32.35 -12.70 -12.43
C ILE A 103 32.73 -14.16 -12.27
N GLY A 104 33.95 -14.38 -11.77
CA GLY A 104 34.50 -15.71 -11.50
C GLY A 104 33.53 -16.58 -10.69
N ALA A 105 33.52 -17.88 -10.96
CA ALA A 105 32.59 -18.83 -10.37
C ALA A 105 32.53 -18.73 -8.83
N ASP A 106 33.69 -18.60 -8.17
CA ASP A 106 33.78 -18.46 -6.72
C ASP A 106 33.05 -17.23 -6.19
N LEU A 107 33.22 -16.08 -6.85
CA LEU A 107 32.56 -14.83 -6.47
C LEU A 107 31.04 -14.93 -6.67
N ARG A 108 30.60 -15.53 -7.78
CA ARG A 108 29.17 -15.75 -8.06
C ARG A 108 28.52 -16.65 -7.02
N THR A 109 29.16 -17.75 -6.67
CA THR A 109 28.67 -18.72 -5.67
C THR A 109 28.50 -18.08 -4.29
N VAL A 110 29.32 -17.07 -3.96
CA VAL A 110 29.22 -16.34 -2.69
C VAL A 110 28.21 -15.18 -2.78
N LEU A 111 28.18 -14.42 -3.87
CA LEU A 111 27.30 -13.24 -4.00
C LEU A 111 25.82 -13.59 -4.07
N LEU A 112 25.42 -14.61 -4.84
CA LEU A 112 24.00 -14.92 -5.02
C LEU A 112 23.29 -15.23 -3.68
N PRO A 113 23.81 -16.10 -2.80
CA PRO A 113 23.21 -16.33 -1.49
C PRO A 113 23.18 -15.10 -0.57
N VAL A 114 24.15 -14.18 -0.72
CA VAL A 114 24.18 -12.92 0.05
C VAL A 114 23.06 -11.99 -0.42
N LEU A 115 22.84 -11.88 -1.73
CA LEU A 115 21.76 -11.09 -2.31
C LEU A 115 20.37 -11.65 -1.95
N ASP A 116 20.20 -12.97 -2.05
CA ASP A 116 18.95 -13.63 -1.68
C ASP A 116 18.64 -13.42 -0.18
N ARG A 117 19.65 -13.56 0.68
CA ARG A 117 19.51 -13.29 2.11
C ARG A 117 19.18 -11.83 2.39
N SER A 118 19.83 -10.89 1.72
CA SER A 118 19.56 -9.46 1.88
C SER A 118 18.10 -9.17 1.54
N ARG A 119 17.60 -9.72 0.43
CA ARG A 119 16.19 -9.61 0.01
C ARG A 119 15.22 -10.18 1.05
N GLU A 120 15.48 -11.39 1.56
CA GLU A 120 14.66 -12.02 2.59
C GLU A 120 14.65 -11.22 3.91
N GLN A 121 15.81 -10.75 4.35
CA GLN A 121 15.93 -9.93 5.54
C GLN A 121 15.20 -8.59 5.38
N MET A 122 15.24 -7.97 4.20
CA MET A 122 14.55 -6.72 3.91
C MET A 122 13.02 -6.89 3.99
N ALA A 123 12.49 -7.97 3.40
CA ALA A 123 11.06 -8.31 3.49
C ALA A 123 10.63 -8.67 4.92
N MET A 124 11.49 -9.38 5.67
CA MET A 124 11.26 -9.70 7.08
C MET A 124 11.28 -8.44 7.95
N LEU A 125 12.23 -7.53 7.74
CA LEU A 125 12.32 -6.27 8.48
C LEU A 125 11.16 -5.35 8.15
N GLU A 126 10.64 -5.35 6.92
CA GLU A 126 9.40 -4.66 6.61
C GLU A 126 8.22 -5.25 7.37
N THR A 127 8.12 -6.58 7.36
CA THR A 127 7.09 -7.28 8.11
C THR A 127 7.21 -6.90 9.59
N LEU A 128 8.41 -6.97 10.16
CA LEU A 128 8.67 -6.55 11.53
C LEU A 128 8.32 -5.08 11.74
N ARG A 129 8.72 -4.15 10.87
CA ARG A 129 8.36 -2.72 10.94
C ARG A 129 6.87 -2.51 11.03
N PHE A 130 6.11 -3.20 10.19
CA PHE A 130 4.65 -3.18 10.20
C PHE A 130 4.07 -3.70 11.53
N HIS A 131 4.76 -4.64 12.18
CA HIS A 131 4.36 -5.23 13.46
C HIS A 131 4.96 -4.51 14.70
N THR A 132 6.11 -3.84 14.60
CA THR A 132 6.85 -3.15 15.68
C THR A 132 6.47 -1.68 15.78
N GLY A 133 6.02 -1.06 14.70
CA GLY A 133 5.18 0.16 14.75
C GLY A 133 3.81 -0.10 15.43
N ARG A 134 3.52 -1.37 15.77
CA ARG A 134 2.36 -1.84 16.53
C ARG A 134 2.77 -2.73 17.72
N PRO A 135 3.61 -2.27 18.67
CA PRO A 135 3.94 -3.09 19.83
C PRO A 135 2.69 -3.21 20.69
N GLY A 136 2.18 -4.43 20.80
CA GLY A 136 1.06 -4.75 21.67
C GLY A 136 -0.31 -4.29 21.17
N VAL A 137 -0.57 -4.28 19.85
CA VAL A 137 -1.97 -4.31 19.40
C VAL A 137 -2.53 -5.69 19.77
N ARG A 138 -3.04 -5.81 21.00
CA ARG A 138 -4.28 -6.58 21.19
C ARG A 138 -5.17 -6.14 20.04
N ARG A 139 -5.60 -7.07 19.17
CA ARG A 139 -6.61 -6.77 18.15
C ARG A 139 -7.70 -5.93 18.82
N SER A 140 -7.71 -4.64 18.58
CA SER A 140 -8.66 -3.70 19.15
C SER A 140 -9.55 -3.24 18.02
N CYS A 141 -10.81 -2.94 18.35
CA CYS A 141 -11.78 -2.41 17.41
C CYS A 141 -11.19 -1.24 16.60
N ASP A 142 -10.42 -0.37 17.26
CA ASP A 142 -9.79 0.83 16.70
C ASP A 142 -8.78 0.55 15.58
N SER A 143 -8.16 -0.64 15.59
CA SER A 143 -7.12 -1.03 14.60
C SER A 143 -7.65 -1.82 13.41
N ALA A 144 -8.89 -2.32 13.48
CA ALA A 144 -9.44 -3.26 12.51
C ALA A 144 -9.62 -2.65 11.11
N TYR A 145 -9.88 -1.35 11.03
CA TYR A 145 -10.15 -0.62 9.78
C TYR A 145 -9.20 0.55 9.58
N ALA A 146 -7.93 0.38 9.95
CA ALA A 146 -6.90 1.42 9.84
C ALA A 146 -7.30 2.76 10.50
N GLY A 147 -8.02 2.70 11.64
CA GLY A 147 -8.46 3.88 12.37
C GLY A 147 -9.74 4.53 11.85
N ILE A 148 -10.46 3.91 10.91
CA ILE A 148 -11.80 4.34 10.50
C ILE A 148 -12.82 3.81 11.52
N GLU A 149 -13.61 4.72 12.09
CA GLU A 149 -14.70 4.36 12.99
C GLU A 149 -15.75 3.48 12.29
N PRO A 150 -16.27 2.41 12.94
CA PRO A 150 -17.26 1.52 12.34
C PRO A 150 -18.48 2.23 11.76
N GLU A 151 -18.98 3.29 12.39
CA GLU A 151 -20.14 4.07 11.92
C GLU A 151 -19.80 4.86 10.64
N SER A 152 -18.55 5.35 10.53
CA SER A 152 -18.07 5.98 9.31
C SER A 152 -17.95 4.95 8.20
N LEU A 153 -17.44 3.76 8.51
CA LEU A 153 -17.34 2.66 7.58
C LEU A 153 -18.74 2.17 7.15
N GLU A 154 -19.71 2.08 8.07
CA GLU A 154 -21.11 1.78 7.76
C GLU A 154 -21.67 2.81 6.78
N GLY A 155 -21.42 4.11 7.00
CA GLY A 155 -21.83 5.17 6.08
C GLY A 155 -21.24 5.02 4.66
N LEU A 156 -20.04 4.44 4.54
CA LEU A 156 -19.42 4.12 3.26
C LEU A 156 -20.00 2.86 2.62
N LEU A 157 -20.19 1.80 3.41
CA LEU A 157 -20.59 0.48 2.95
C LEU A 157 -22.11 0.37 2.71
N SER A 158 -22.94 0.98 3.54
CA SER A 158 -24.40 0.92 3.47
C SER A 158 -24.95 1.36 2.10
N PRO A 159 -24.42 2.42 1.43
CA PRO A 159 -24.74 2.73 0.04
C PRO A 159 -24.40 1.65 -0.98
N LEU A 160 -23.44 0.78 -0.68
CA LEU A 160 -22.93 -0.27 -1.56
C LEU A 160 -23.54 -1.65 -1.27
N SER A 161 -24.10 -1.86 -0.06
CA SER A 161 -24.77 -3.10 0.37
C SER A 161 -26.13 -3.34 -0.31
N ASN A 162 -26.22 -3.19 -1.63
CA ASN A 162 -27.41 -3.55 -2.42
C ASN A 162 -27.02 -3.83 -3.88
N ALA A 163 -27.47 -4.98 -4.41
CA ALA A 163 -27.11 -5.43 -5.74
C ALA A 163 -27.52 -4.46 -6.87
N ILE A 164 -28.66 -3.77 -6.76
CA ILE A 164 -29.10 -2.81 -7.80
C ILE A 164 -28.15 -1.61 -7.85
N ARG A 165 -27.71 -1.11 -6.69
CA ARG A 165 -26.75 0.00 -6.62
C ARG A 165 -25.38 -0.39 -7.18
N LEU A 166 -24.91 -1.61 -6.91
CA LEU A 166 -23.68 -2.12 -7.52
C LEU A 166 -23.80 -2.24 -9.05
N LYS A 167 -24.94 -2.71 -9.56
CA LYS A 167 -25.20 -2.77 -11.01
C LYS A 167 -25.23 -1.36 -11.65
N ILE A 168 -25.82 -0.38 -10.98
CA ILE A 168 -25.80 1.02 -11.42
C ILE A 168 -24.36 1.53 -11.51
N LEU A 169 -23.53 1.30 -10.48
CA LEU A 169 -22.12 1.71 -10.50
C LEU A 169 -21.34 1.03 -11.61
N ALA A 170 -21.53 -0.29 -11.82
CA ALA A 170 -20.89 -1.03 -12.90
C ALA A 170 -21.29 -0.50 -14.29
N LEU A 171 -22.57 -0.15 -14.47
CA LEU A 171 -23.05 0.47 -15.71
C LEU A 171 -22.36 1.83 -15.93
N LEU A 172 -22.35 2.70 -14.92
CA LEU A 172 -21.77 4.05 -15.01
C LEU A 172 -20.24 4.08 -15.04
N TYR A 173 -19.58 3.01 -14.60
CA TYR A 173 -18.13 2.81 -14.74
C TYR A 173 -17.71 2.75 -16.21
N THR A 174 -18.55 2.16 -17.07
CA THR A 174 -18.24 2.08 -18.50
C THR A 174 -18.40 3.41 -19.20
N ASN A 175 -19.49 4.13 -18.93
CA ASN A 175 -19.80 5.40 -19.56
C ASN A 175 -21.00 6.10 -18.88
N SER A 176 -21.17 7.40 -19.10
CA SER A 176 -22.29 8.17 -18.54
C SER A 176 -23.61 7.80 -19.20
N ARG A 177 -24.72 7.88 -18.45
CA ARG A 177 -26.07 7.49 -18.91
C ARG A 177 -27.14 8.45 -18.44
N ASN A 178 -28.17 8.68 -19.25
CA ASN A 178 -29.39 9.33 -18.80
C ASN A 178 -30.31 8.35 -18.05
N PHE A 179 -31.34 8.88 -17.39
CA PHE A 179 -32.24 8.07 -16.57
C PHE A 179 -32.99 6.99 -17.37
N SER A 180 -33.45 7.31 -18.58
CA SER A 180 -34.21 6.37 -19.42
C SER A 180 -33.35 5.22 -19.93
N GLU A 181 -32.09 5.50 -20.28
CA GLU A 181 -31.11 4.47 -20.64
C GLU A 181 -30.88 3.51 -19.47
N MET A 182 -30.64 4.03 -18.27
CA MET A 182 -30.46 3.19 -17.08
C MET A 182 -31.69 2.32 -16.77
N VAL A 183 -32.92 2.84 -16.92
CA VAL A 183 -34.17 2.05 -16.77
C VAL A 183 -34.19 0.89 -17.77
N SER A 184 -33.83 1.16 -19.02
CA SER A 184 -33.85 0.16 -20.09
C SER A 184 -32.75 -0.88 -19.94
N GLU A 185 -31.52 -0.47 -19.62
CA GLU A 185 -30.39 -1.39 -19.50
C GLU A 185 -30.49 -2.27 -18.26
N LEU A 186 -30.99 -1.72 -17.15
CA LEU A 186 -31.11 -2.47 -15.89
C LEU A 186 -32.45 -3.20 -15.75
N GLN A 187 -33.42 -2.95 -16.64
CA GLN A 187 -34.77 -3.56 -16.62
C GLN A 187 -35.46 -3.39 -15.26
N ILE A 188 -35.40 -2.19 -14.69
CA ILE A 188 -35.97 -1.87 -13.37
C ILE A 188 -37.05 -0.80 -13.48
N GLN A 189 -38.05 -0.87 -12.60
CA GLN A 189 -39.12 0.13 -12.56
C GLN A 189 -38.58 1.52 -12.23
N LYS A 190 -39.15 2.56 -12.86
CA LYS A 190 -38.68 3.96 -12.73
C LYS A 190 -38.57 4.42 -11.27
N GLY A 191 -39.60 4.17 -10.45
CA GLY A 191 -39.58 4.56 -9.03
C GLY A 191 -38.45 3.89 -8.23
N HIS A 192 -38.17 2.61 -8.53
CA HIS A 192 -37.09 1.87 -7.90
C HIS A 192 -35.71 2.41 -8.30
N LEU A 193 -35.48 2.67 -9.58
CA LEU A 193 -34.23 3.31 -10.03
C LEU A 193 -34.04 4.67 -9.35
N GLN A 194 -35.08 5.50 -9.33
CA GLN A 194 -35.02 6.83 -8.74
C GLN A 194 -34.60 6.79 -7.26
N PHE A 195 -35.11 5.81 -6.51
CA PHE A 195 -34.71 5.59 -5.13
C PHE A 195 -33.23 5.20 -5.02
N HIS A 196 -32.78 4.22 -5.79
CA HIS A 196 -31.41 3.71 -5.71
C HIS A 196 -30.35 4.70 -6.20
N ILE A 197 -30.61 5.38 -7.33
CA ILE A 197 -29.66 6.37 -7.88
C ILE A 197 -29.53 7.57 -6.94
N ARG A 198 -30.63 8.01 -6.30
CA ARG A 198 -30.58 9.09 -5.31
C ARG A 198 -29.68 8.74 -4.14
N LYS A 199 -29.78 7.52 -3.61
CA LYS A 199 -28.89 7.06 -2.52
C LYS A 199 -27.41 7.06 -2.91
N LEU A 200 -27.09 6.78 -4.17
CA LEU A 200 -25.71 6.85 -4.66
C LEU A 200 -25.23 8.28 -4.90
N VAL A 201 -26.13 9.16 -5.36
CA VAL A 201 -25.85 10.59 -5.51
C VAL A 201 -25.63 11.25 -4.15
N ASP A 202 -26.54 11.02 -3.20
CA ASP A 202 -26.45 11.58 -1.84
C ASP A 202 -25.17 11.13 -1.13
N ALA A 203 -24.70 9.90 -1.39
CA ALA A 203 -23.48 9.35 -0.83
C ALA A 203 -22.19 9.72 -1.60
N GLY A 204 -22.30 10.48 -2.70
CA GLY A 204 -21.18 10.97 -3.51
C GLY A 204 -20.50 9.92 -4.40
N TYR A 205 -21.17 8.78 -4.67
CA TYR A 205 -20.65 7.75 -5.57
C TYR A 205 -20.98 8.05 -7.04
N VAL A 206 -22.03 8.82 -7.29
CA VAL A 206 -22.52 9.22 -8.61
C VAL A 206 -22.84 10.71 -8.57
N LYS A 207 -22.67 11.42 -9.69
CA LYS A 207 -23.21 12.77 -9.88
C LYS A 207 -24.24 12.77 -11.01
N VAL A 208 -25.09 13.80 -11.01
CA VAL A 208 -25.98 14.12 -12.13
C VAL A 208 -25.71 15.53 -12.61
N ASP A 209 -25.42 15.69 -13.89
CA ASP A 209 -25.33 17.01 -14.52
C ASP A 209 -26.76 17.52 -14.78
N ARG A 210 -27.10 18.68 -14.23
CA ARG A 210 -28.43 19.27 -14.36
C ARG A 210 -28.74 19.78 -15.77
N ARG A 211 -27.72 20.07 -16.58
CA ARG A 211 -27.87 20.58 -17.95
C ARG A 211 -28.07 19.43 -18.94
N THR A 212 -27.30 18.37 -18.80
CA THR A 212 -27.34 17.22 -19.73
C THR A 212 -28.21 16.08 -19.23
N HIS A 213 -28.61 16.09 -17.95
CA HIS A 213 -29.31 15.00 -17.27
C HIS A 213 -28.58 13.66 -17.30
N LEU A 214 -27.26 13.70 -17.54
CA LEU A 214 -26.39 12.53 -17.51
C LEU A 214 -25.94 12.24 -16.08
N TYR A 215 -26.00 10.98 -15.71
CA TYR A 215 -25.40 10.43 -14.52
C TYR A 215 -24.03 9.89 -14.86
N SER A 216 -23.05 10.16 -14.02
CA SER A 216 -21.67 9.68 -14.18
C SER A 216 -21.09 9.27 -12.85
N ILE A 217 -20.18 8.30 -12.87
CA ILE A 217 -19.46 7.87 -11.67
C ILE A 217 -18.55 8.99 -11.15
N GLU A 218 -18.47 9.13 -9.82
CA GLU A 218 -17.51 10.02 -9.15
C GLU A 218 -16.25 9.25 -8.72
N VAL A 219 -15.19 9.96 -8.30
CA VAL A 219 -13.93 9.33 -7.83
C VAL A 219 -14.19 8.29 -6.74
N LYS A 220 -15.07 8.60 -5.79
CA LYS A 220 -15.48 7.67 -4.73
C LYS A 220 -16.18 6.42 -5.28
N GLY A 221 -16.98 6.57 -6.33
CA GLY A 221 -17.62 5.48 -7.08
C GLY A 221 -16.60 4.58 -7.78
N LEU A 222 -15.64 5.20 -8.46
CA LEU A 222 -14.57 4.50 -9.16
C LEU A 222 -13.76 3.64 -8.19
N MET A 223 -13.27 4.24 -7.10
CA MET A 223 -12.53 3.52 -6.06
C MET A 223 -13.33 2.38 -5.44
N ALA A 224 -14.65 2.54 -5.29
CA ALA A 224 -15.51 1.49 -4.75
C ALA A 224 -15.63 0.30 -5.72
N VAL A 225 -15.84 0.55 -7.01
CA VAL A 225 -15.95 -0.51 -8.02
C VAL A 225 -14.63 -1.29 -8.12
N GLU A 226 -13.51 -0.59 -8.23
CA GLU A 226 -12.18 -1.20 -8.31
C GLU A 226 -11.82 -1.96 -7.03
N GLY A 227 -12.02 -1.33 -5.86
CA GLY A 227 -11.71 -1.93 -4.56
C GLY A 227 -12.54 -3.17 -4.25
N LEU A 228 -13.85 -3.16 -4.56
CA LEU A 228 -14.70 -4.34 -4.41
C LEU A 228 -14.28 -5.45 -5.38
N GLY A 229 -13.96 -5.10 -6.63
CA GLY A 229 -13.43 -6.06 -7.60
C GLY A 229 -12.16 -6.75 -7.08
N GLN A 230 -11.20 -5.98 -6.57
CA GLN A 230 -9.95 -6.52 -6.00
C GLN A 230 -10.19 -7.37 -4.75
N LEU A 231 -11.07 -6.92 -3.85
CA LEU A 231 -11.37 -7.62 -2.60
C LEU A 231 -12.01 -8.98 -2.86
N PHE A 232 -12.92 -9.06 -3.84
CA PHE A 232 -13.69 -10.27 -4.13
C PHE A 232 -13.14 -11.14 -5.26
N ALA A 233 -12.16 -10.67 -6.05
CA ALA A 233 -11.53 -11.48 -7.10
C ALA A 233 -10.69 -12.67 -6.57
N LYS A 234 -10.42 -12.71 -5.27
CA LYS A 234 -9.63 -13.76 -4.60
C LYS A 234 -10.49 -14.81 -3.88
N PHE A 235 -11.81 -14.71 -3.98
CA PHE A 235 -12.77 -15.71 -3.51
C PHE A 235 -13.28 -16.52 -4.69
#